data_AF-A0A8T4SDC5-F1
#
_entry.id   AF-A0A8T4SDC5-F1
#
_cell.length_a   1.000
_cell.length_b   1.000
_cell.length_c   1.000
_cell.angle_alpha   90.00
_cell.angle_beta   90.00
_cell.angle_gamma   90.00
#
_symmetry.space_group_name_H-M   'P 1'
#
loop_
_entity.id
_entity.type
_entity.pdbx_description
1 polymer ?
#
loop_
_entity_poly.entity_id
_entity_poly.type
_entity_poly.pdbx_seq_one_letter_code
_entity_poly.pdbx_strand_id
1 'polypeptide(L)' 'IIMQDKTLFDIAVKMPTCNSELEQVFGLGPTKIMKYGEDILRIVSGEK' A
#
# COMPACT_ATOMS: atom_id res chain seq x y z
N ILE A 1 -13.44 -9.07 0.92
CA ILE A 1 -12.01 -9.00 1.33
C ILE A 1 -11.43 -7.70 0.78
N ILE A 2 -10.90 -6.81 1.64
CA ILE A 2 -10.32 -5.51 1.22
C ILE A 2 -8.85 -5.69 0.80
N MET A 3 -8.03 -6.28 1.69
CA MET A 3 -6.62 -6.61 1.45
C MET A 3 -6.36 -8.02 2.00
N GLN A 4 -5.40 -8.73 1.41
CA GLN A 4 -4.93 -10.01 1.97
C GLN A 4 -3.77 -9.73 2.94
N ASP A 5 -3.57 -10.62 3.91
CA ASP A 5 -2.46 -10.50 4.87
C ASP A 5 -1.10 -10.45 4.17
N LYS A 6 -0.95 -11.20 3.07
CA LYS A 6 0.26 -11.16 2.24
C LYS A 6 0.52 -9.78 1.63
N THR A 7 -0.54 -9.05 1.25
CA THR A 7 -0.43 -7.66 0.76
C THR A 7 0.02 -6.74 1.89
N LEU A 8 -0.57 -6.85 3.08
CA LEU A 8 -0.19 -6.06 4.24
C LEU A 8 1.27 -6.30 4.66
N PHE A 9 1.69 -7.57 4.65
CA PHE A 9 3.07 -7.95 4.92
C PHE A 9 4.03 -7.35 3.88
N ASP A 10 3.69 -7.42 2.59
CA ASP A 10 4.53 -6.88 1.52
C ASP A 10 4.62 -5.34 1.58
N ILE A 11 3.54 -4.65 1.99
CA ILE A 11 3.57 -3.19 2.26
C ILE A 11 4.55 -2.89 3.40
N ALA A 12 4.48 -3.63 4.51
CA ALA A 12 5.36 -3.43 5.66
C ALA A 12 6.84 -3.71 5.36
N VAL A 13 7.12 -4.64 4.44
CA VAL A 13 8.50 -4.95 4.00
C VAL A 13 9.02 -3.90 3.00
N LYS A 14 8.18 -3.47 2.04
CA LYS A 14 8.60 -2.52 0.99
C LYS A 14 8.61 -1.07 1.45
N MET A 15 7.80 -0.73 2.45
CA MET A 15 7.63 0.64 2.95
C MET A 15 7.47 1.67 1.82
N PRO A 16 6.43 1.53 0.97
CA PRO A 16 6.25 2.39 -0.20
C PRO A 16 6.05 3.85 0.23
N THR A 17 6.68 4.75 -0.53
CA THR A 17 6.67 6.21 -0.35
C THR A 17 5.94 6.94 -1.47
N CYS A 18 5.57 6.24 -2.54
CA CYS A 18 4.82 6.80 -3.66
C CYS A 18 3.91 5.77 -4.35
N ASN A 19 2.99 6.25 -5.20
CA ASN A 19 2.02 5.39 -5.89
C ASN A 19 2.66 4.36 -6.82
N SER A 20 3.80 4.66 -7.45
CA SER A 20 4.51 3.69 -8.29
C SER A 20 5.13 2.55 -7.48
N GLU A 21 5.50 2.78 -6.22
CA GLU A 21 5.95 1.71 -5.31
C GLU A 21 4.78 0.88 -4.79
N LEU A 22 3.62 1.51 -4.58
CA LEU A 22 2.38 0.79 -4.27
C LEU A 22 1.97 -0.17 -5.39
N GLU A 23 2.20 0.18 -6.66
CA GLU A 23 1.94 -0.72 -7.79
C GLU A 23 2.84 -1.97 -7.79
N GLN A 24 3.99 -1.91 -7.13
CA GLN A 24 4.89 -3.06 -6.98
C GLN A 24 4.47 -3.99 -5.83
N VAL A 25 3.51 -3.59 -5.00
CA VAL A 25 3.02 -4.39 -3.87
C VAL A 25 2.13 -5.53 -4.38
N PHE A 26 2.41 -6.74 -3.91
CA PHE A 26 1.65 -7.93 -4.28
C PHE A 26 0.18 -7.82 -3.88
N GLY A 27 -0.73 -7.94 -4.85
CA GLY A 27 -2.17 -7.91 -4.62
C GLY A 27 -2.78 -6.51 -4.46
N LEU A 28 -1.97 -5.46 -4.72
CA LEU A 28 -2.42 -4.07 -4.76
C LEU A 28 -2.59 -3.63 -6.23
N GLY A 29 -3.83 -3.69 -6.71
CA GLY A 29 -4.19 -3.24 -8.06
C GLY A 29 -4.57 -1.75 -8.11
N PRO A 30 -4.71 -1.18 -9.31
CA PRO A 30 -4.97 0.26 -9.51
C PRO A 30 -6.22 0.76 -8.79
N THR A 31 -7.30 -0.03 -8.73
CA THR A 31 -8.53 0.34 -8.00
C THR A 31 -8.29 0.49 -6.49
N LYS A 32 -7.41 -0.34 -5.91
CA LYS A 32 -7.10 -0.25 -4.48
C LYS A 32 -6.15 0.90 -4.20
N ILE A 33 -5.19 1.16 -5.08
CA ILE A 33 -4.26 2.29 -4.98
C ILE A 33 -5.03 3.61 -5.05
N MET A 34 -5.97 3.73 -5.99
CA MET A 34 -6.82 4.92 -6.09
C MET A 34 -7.69 5.13 -4.84
N LYS A 35 -8.11 4.05 -4.16
CA LYS A 35 -9.02 4.13 -3.02
C LYS A 35 -8.34 4.23 -1.65
N TYR A 36 -7.14 3.64 -1.52
CA TYR A 36 -6.44 3.48 -0.24
C TYR A 36 -4.97 3.91 -0.30
N GLY A 37 -4.44 4.26 -1.47
CA GLY A 37 -3.02 4.53 -1.65
C GLY A 37 -2.53 5.68 -0.80
N GLU A 38 -3.23 6.82 -0.80
CA GLU A 38 -2.85 7.98 0.02
C GLU A 38 -2.84 7.66 1.53
N ASP A 39 -3.85 6.95 2.02
CA ASP A 39 -3.89 6.52 3.43
C ASP A 39 -2.75 5.55 3.76
N ILE A 40 -2.45 4.61 2.87
CA ILE A 40 -1.33 3.68 3.06
C ILE A 40 -0.02 4.46 3.12
N LEU A 41 0.23 5.37 2.18
CA LEU A 41 1.45 6.19 2.15
C LEU A 41 1.60 7.02 3.41
N ARG A 42 0.51 7.64 3.89
CA ARG A 42 0.49 8.43 5.14
C ARG A 42 0.81 7.58 6.37
N ILE A 43 0.22 6.38 6.46
CA ILE A 43 0.48 5.45 7.58
C ILE A 43 1.93 4.96 7.53
N VAL A 44 2.43 4.61 6.35
CA VAL A 44 3.79 4.09 6.14
C VAL A 44 4.84 5.18 6.39
N SER A 45 4.58 6.44 6.03
CA SER A 45 5.47 7.57 6.31
C SER A 45 5.52 7.96 7.79
N GLY A 46 4.61 7.43 8.62
CA GLY A 46 4.53 7.73 10.05
C GLY A 46 3.87 9.07 10.35
N GLU A 47 3.17 9.66 9.38
CA GLU A 47 2.36 10.87 9.59
C GLU A 47 1.09 10.51 10.36
N LYS A 48 0.91 11.12 11.53
CA LYS A 48 -0.23 10.92 12.44
C LYS A 48 -1.43 11.77 12.03
#